data_AF-A0A6M0D3Q5-F1
#
_entry.id   AF-A0A6M0D3Q5-F1
#
_cell.length_a   1.000
_cell.length_b   1.000
_cell.length_c   1.000
_cell.angle_alpha   90.00
_cell.angle_beta   90.00
_cell.angle_gamma   90.00
#
_symmetry.space_group_name_H-M   'P 1'
#
loop_
_entity.id
_entity.type
_entity.pdbx_description
1 polymer ?
#
loop_
_entity_poly.entity_id
_entity_poly.type
_entity_poly.pdbx_seq_one_letter_code
_entity_poly.pdbx_strand_id
1 'polypeptide(L)'
;MNAATAQHQFQQWLADINHACGEFDGAALCDDFVGDIRPRQLGALRFSHVNSAHARLLRTPREVQRSSEHKYFAVFQLHGTANMAQGEAREVLLPGDI
;
A
#
# COMPACT_ATOMS: atom_id res chain seq x y z
N MET A 1 -2.59 -21.17 7.98
CA MET A 1 -2.77 -21.13 6.51
C MET A 1 -1.39 -21.24 5.87
N ASN A 2 -1.24 -21.71 4.63
CA ASN A 2 0.07 -22.00 4.02
C ASN A 2 0.71 -20.73 3.45
N ALA A 3 1.99 -20.46 3.71
CA ALA A 3 2.75 -19.30 3.24
C ALA A 3 2.61 -19.01 1.73
N ALA A 4 2.49 -20.05 0.91
CA ALA A 4 2.29 -19.90 -0.53
C ALA A 4 0.96 -19.19 -0.89
N THR A 5 -0.09 -19.41 -0.09
CA THR A 5 -1.41 -18.79 -0.29
C THR A 5 -1.37 -17.31 0.11
N ALA A 6 -0.77 -16.98 1.25
CA ALA A 6 -0.61 -15.60 1.71
C ALA A 6 0.22 -14.78 0.71
N GLN A 7 1.28 -15.36 0.17
CA GLN A 7 2.11 -14.70 -0.84
C GLN A 7 1.35 -14.46 -2.14
N HIS A 8 0.52 -15.41 -2.60
CA HIS A 8 -0.31 -15.21 -3.79
C HIS A 8 -1.35 -14.10 -3.58
N GLN A 9 -2.04 -14.12 -2.44
CA GLN A 9 -3.00 -13.07 -2.07
C GLN A 9 -2.33 -11.69 -2.02
N PHE A 10 -1.12 -11.61 -1.45
CA PHE A 10 -0.33 -10.40 -1.44
C PHE A 10 0.02 -9.90 -2.83
N GLN A 11 0.44 -10.78 -3.74
CA GLN A 11 0.79 -10.36 -5.11
C GLN A 11 -0.43 -9.81 -5.87
N GLN A 12 -1.60 -10.42 -5.69
CA GLN A 12 -2.84 -9.89 -6.27
C GLN A 12 -3.17 -8.51 -5.68
N TRP A 13 -3.13 -8.37 -4.36
CA TRP A 13 -3.39 -7.10 -3.69
C TRP A 13 -2.38 -6.00 -4.09
N LEU A 14 -1.11 -6.34 -4.23
CA LEU A 14 -0.06 -5.42 -4.70
C LEU A 14 -0.32 -4.96 -6.13
N ALA A 15 -0.79 -5.85 -7.02
CA ALA A 15 -1.16 -5.46 -8.38
C ALA A 15 -2.32 -4.44 -8.38
N ASP A 16 -3.31 -4.62 -7.51
CA ASP A 16 -4.45 -3.69 -7.38
C ASP A 16 -4.02 -2.33 -6.79
N ILE A 17 -3.11 -2.34 -5.81
CA ILE A 17 -2.44 -1.14 -5.29
C ILE A 17 -1.71 -0.41 -6.41
N ASN A 18 -0.90 -1.12 -7.18
CA ASN A 18 -0.09 -0.53 -8.26
C ASN A 18 -0.96 0.10 -9.35
N HIS A 19 -2.05 -0.57 -9.71
CA HIS A 19 -3.04 -0.04 -10.64
C HIS A 19 -3.66 1.28 -10.13
N ALA A 20 -4.01 1.35 -8.84
CA ALA A 20 -4.64 2.52 -8.25
C ALA A 20 -3.69 3.72 -8.10
N CYS A 21 -2.50 3.53 -7.54
CA CYS A 21 -1.63 4.61 -7.04
C CYS A 21 -0.19 4.65 -7.61
N GLY A 22 0.07 3.86 -8.65
CA GLY A 22 1.40 3.73 -9.26
C GLY A 22 2.23 2.65 -8.58
N GLU A 23 3.41 2.37 -9.12
CA GLU A 23 4.17 1.17 -8.78
C GLU A 23 4.73 1.19 -7.35
N PHE A 24 4.59 0.05 -6.68
CA PHE A 24 5.25 -0.35 -5.44
C PHE A 24 5.81 -1.75 -5.60
N ASP A 25 6.84 -2.04 -4.81
CA ASP A 25 7.29 -3.40 -4.51
C ASP A 25 6.90 -3.74 -3.05
N GLY A 26 7.02 -4.99 -2.65
CA GLY A 26 6.69 -5.37 -1.28
C GLY A 26 6.65 -6.87 -1.01
N ALA A 27 6.26 -7.21 0.22
CA ALA A 27 6.02 -8.58 0.64
C ALA A 27 4.96 -8.67 1.74
N ALA A 28 4.31 -9.84 1.81
CA ALA A 28 3.63 -10.27 3.04
C ALA A 28 4.69 -10.53 4.12
N LEU A 29 4.40 -10.10 5.35
CA LEU A 29 5.30 -10.26 6.49
C LEU A 29 5.09 -11.60 7.22
N CYS A 30 3.91 -12.19 7.09
CA CYS A 30 3.57 -13.51 7.63
C CYS A 30 2.40 -14.14 6.87
N ASP A 31 2.05 -15.37 7.26
CA ASP A 31 0.97 -16.16 6.66
C ASP A 31 -0.43 -15.64 6.98
N ASP A 32 -0.54 -14.71 7.94
CA ASP A 32 -1.79 -14.05 8.34
C ASP A 32 -2.00 -12.71 7.62
N PHE A 33 -1.36 -12.53 6.46
CA PHE A 33 -1.55 -11.35 5.62
C PHE A 33 -3.03 -11.09 5.33
N VAL A 34 -3.42 -9.82 5.46
CA VAL A 34 -4.72 -9.32 5.04
C VAL A 34 -4.49 -8.16 4.08
N GLY A 35 -5.20 -8.16 2.95
CA GLY A 35 -5.16 -7.08 1.98
C GLY A 35 -6.47 -6.98 1.21
N ASP A 36 -7.09 -5.81 1.25
CA ASP A 36 -8.23 -5.38 0.44
C ASP A 36 -7.97 -3.94 -0.02
N ILE A 37 -8.37 -3.64 -1.24
CA ILE A 37 -8.42 -2.28 -1.76
C ILE A 37 -9.71 -2.09 -2.54
N ARG A 38 -10.43 -1.01 -2.22
CA ARG A 38 -11.66 -0.63 -2.91
C ARG A 38 -11.49 0.74 -3.56
N PRO A 39 -11.06 0.78 -4.84
CA PRO A 39 -10.95 2.03 -5.59
C PRO A 39 -12.31 2.70 -5.78
N ARG A 40 -12.30 4.02 -5.76
CA ARG A 40 -13.41 4.91 -6.05
C ARG A 40 -12.91 6.11 -6.84
N GLN A 41 -13.79 6.68 -7.63
CA GLN A 41 -13.51 7.90 -8.38
C GLN A 41 -14.70 8.86 -8.25
N LEU A 42 -14.41 10.10 -7.91
CA LEU A 42 -15.36 11.20 -7.88
C LEU A 42 -14.81 12.34 -8.76
N GLY A 43 -15.29 12.41 -10.01
CA GLY A 43 -14.74 13.33 -11.00
C GLY A 43 -13.25 13.04 -11.25
N ALA A 44 -12.40 14.04 -11.01
CA ALA A 44 -10.94 13.92 -11.16
C ALA A 44 -10.24 13.29 -9.94
N LEU A 45 -10.92 13.20 -8.78
CA LEU A 45 -10.34 12.64 -7.56
C LEU A 45 -10.48 11.11 -7.56
N ARG A 46 -9.33 10.43 -7.47
CA ARG A 46 -9.24 8.99 -7.20
C ARG A 46 -8.92 8.80 -5.73
N PHE A 47 -9.68 7.96 -5.05
CA PHE A 47 -9.43 7.58 -3.67
C PHE A 47 -9.76 6.11 -3.48
N SER A 48 -9.05 5.46 -2.57
CA SER A 48 -9.19 4.03 -2.32
C SER A 48 -9.30 3.81 -0.82
N HIS A 49 -10.26 2.98 -0.41
CA HIS A 49 -10.25 2.46 0.96
C HIS A 49 -9.37 1.21 0.97
N VAL A 50 -8.28 1.24 1.74
CA VAL A 50 -7.35 0.13 1.89
C VAL A 50 -7.51 -0.46 3.28
N ASN A 51 -7.65 -1.78 3.36
CA ASN A 51 -7.53 -2.52 4.62
C ASN A 51 -6.37 -3.49 4.47
N SER A 52 -5.35 -3.37 5.30
CA SER A 52 -4.22 -4.29 5.26
C SER A 52 -3.62 -4.54 6.64
N ALA A 53 -3.08 -5.73 6.80
CA ALA A 53 -2.30 -6.12 7.96
C ALA A 53 -1.14 -7.03 7.51
N HIS A 54 -0.02 -6.96 8.21
CA HIS A 54 1.17 -7.77 7.94
C HIS A 54 1.69 -7.64 6.50
N ALA A 55 1.72 -6.42 5.98
CA ALA A 55 2.31 -6.09 4.68
C ALA A 55 3.44 -5.06 4.82
N ARG A 56 4.44 -5.18 3.95
CA ARG A 56 5.42 -4.12 3.72
C ARG A 56 5.35 -3.67 2.27
N LEU A 57 5.15 -2.37 2.08
CA LEU A 57 5.29 -1.71 0.79
C LEU A 57 6.60 -0.92 0.74
N LEU A 58 7.22 -0.90 -0.43
CA LEU A 58 8.44 -0.17 -0.72
C LEU A 58 8.26 0.59 -2.03
N ARG A 59 8.64 1.86 -2.03
CA ARG A 59 8.67 2.69 -3.23
C ARG A 59 9.97 3.45 -3.31
N THR A 60 10.88 2.97 -4.15
CA THR A 60 12.17 3.63 -4.41
C THR A 60 12.10 4.43 -5.72
N PRO A 61 13.15 5.18 -6.09
CA PRO A 61 13.21 5.82 -7.40
C PRO A 61 12.98 4.85 -8.57
N ARG A 62 13.30 3.55 -8.42
CA ARG A 62 13.05 2.53 -9.44
C ARG A 62 11.56 2.35 -9.70
N GLU A 63 10.76 2.18 -8.65
CA GLU A 63 9.31 2.01 -8.78
C GLU A 63 8.65 3.32 -9.25
N VAL A 64 9.14 4.47 -8.77
CA VAL A 64 8.66 5.79 -9.22
C VAL A 64 8.85 5.96 -10.73
N GLN A 65 9.99 5.58 -11.30
CA GLN A 65 10.26 5.67 -12.74
C GLN A 65 9.42 4.70 -13.58
N ARG A 66 9.00 3.56 -13.02
CA ARG A 66 8.13 2.59 -13.69
C ARG A 66 6.65 3.00 -13.69
N SER A 67 6.28 3.96 -12.83
CA SER A 67 4.92 4.47 -12.77
C SER A 67 4.63 5.32 -14.01
N SER A 68 3.64 4.92 -14.82
CA SER A 68 3.26 5.61 -16.05
C SER A 68 2.64 7.00 -15.83
N GLU A 69 2.09 7.24 -14.65
CA GLU A 69 1.51 8.52 -14.24
C GLU A 69 2.22 9.02 -12.98
N HIS A 70 2.76 10.24 -13.03
CA HIS A 70 3.27 10.95 -11.85
C HIS A 70 2.09 11.44 -11.00
N LYS A 71 1.55 10.52 -10.19
CA LYS A 71 0.47 10.81 -9.24
C LYS A 71 1.05 11.29 -7.92
N TYR A 72 0.46 12.34 -7.36
CA TYR A 72 0.60 12.67 -5.94
C TYR A 72 -0.53 11.97 -5.18
N PHE A 73 -0.23 11.41 -4.03
CA PHE A 73 -1.21 10.79 -3.15
C PHE A 73 -0.87 11.11 -1.69
N ALA A 74 -1.89 11.10 -0.84
CA ALA A 74 -1.78 11.15 0.61
C ALA A 74 -2.52 9.94 1.19
N VAL A 75 -1.98 9.36 2.26
CA VAL A 75 -2.55 8.17 2.91
C VAL A 75 -3.04 8.57 4.27
N PHE A 76 -4.34 8.41 4.54
CA PHE A 76 -4.94 8.76 5.80
C PHE A 76 -5.09 7.50 6.66
N GLN A 77 -4.46 7.48 7.83
CA GLN A 77 -4.57 6.34 8.74
C GLN A 77 -5.91 6.42 9.49
N LEU A 78 -6.88 5.60 9.09
CA LEU A 78 -8.22 5.62 9.72
C LEU A 78 -8.27 4.82 11.03
N HIS A 79 -7.59 3.67 11.08
CA HIS A 79 -7.57 2.75 12.23
C HIS A 79 -6.26 1.96 12.25
N GLY A 80 -5.84 1.47 13.41
CA GLY A 80 -4.60 0.69 13.54
C GLY A 80 -3.36 1.58 13.40
N THR A 81 -2.21 0.96 13.12
CA THR A 81 -0.91 1.66 13.05
C THR A 81 -0.07 1.17 11.88
N ALA A 82 0.75 2.06 11.30
CA ALA A 82 1.71 1.70 10.27
C ALA A 82 3.09 2.31 10.57
N ASN A 83 4.16 1.57 10.27
CA ASN A 83 5.51 2.12 10.34
C ASN A 83 5.89 2.69 8.96
N MET A 84 6.26 3.97 8.92
CA MET A 84 6.68 4.66 7.70
C MET A 84 8.13 5.10 7.81
N ALA A 85 8.90 4.83 6.75
CA ALA A 85 10.28 5.30 6.64
C ALA A 85 10.47 6.03 5.32
N GLN A 86 11.01 7.25 5.37
CA GLN A 86 11.31 8.07 4.20
C GLN A 86 12.57 8.91 4.46
N GLY A 87 13.63 8.65 3.69
CA GLY A 87 14.95 9.22 3.98
C GLY A 87 15.40 8.82 5.39
N GLU A 88 15.71 9.80 6.23
CA GLU A 88 16.09 9.59 7.63
C GLU A 88 14.87 9.52 8.59
N ALA A 89 13.68 9.93 8.13
CA ALA A 89 12.48 9.94 8.95
C ALA A 89 11.95 8.51 9.15
N ARG A 90 11.56 8.20 10.39
CA ARG A 90 10.94 6.93 10.79
C ARG A 90 9.83 7.24 11.77
N GLU A 91 8.59 7.04 11.34
CA GLU A 91 7.41 7.42 12.12
C GLU A 91 6.43 6.25 12.23
N VAL A 92 5.66 6.26 13.31
CA VAL A 92 4.50 5.38 13.46
C VAL A 92 3.27 6.23 13.21
N LEU A 93 2.55 5.94 12.13
CA LEU A 93 1.27 6.56 11.82
C LEU A 93 0.20 5.97 12.74
N LEU A 94 -0.53 6.85 13.41
CA LEU A 94 -1.66 6.57 14.30
C LEU A 94 -2.98 7.01 13.64
N PRO A 95 -4.15 6.58 14.17
CA PRO A 95 -5.43 7.03 13.66
C PRO A 95 -5.54 8.57 13.65
N GLY A 96 -5.77 9.14 12.47
CA GLY A 96 -5.84 10.58 12.23
C GLY A 96 -4.63 11.18 11.50
N ASP A 97 -3.52 10.44 11.40
CA ASP A 97 -2.30 10.90 10.71
C ASP A 97 -2.40 10.78 9.18
N ILE A 98 -1.57 11.58 8.48
CA ILE A 98 -1.48 11.70 7.02
C ILE A 98 -0.02 11.65 6.57
#